data_AF-A0A0N1MV61-F1
#
_entry.id   AF-A0A0N1MV61-F1
#
_cell.length_a   1.000
_cell.length_b   1.000
_cell.length_c   1.000
_cell.angle_alpha   90.00
_cell.angle_beta   90.00
_cell.angle_gamma   90.00
#
_symmetry.space_group_name_H-M   'P 1'
#
loop_
_entity.id
_entity.type
_entity.pdbx_description
1 polymer ?
#
loop_
_entity_poly.entity_id
_entity_poly.type
_entity_poly.pdbx_seq_one_letter_code
_entity_poly.pdbx_strand_id
1 'polypeptide(L)'
;MWHKTFAGMLSGLIVMILVPSIISLIFPQLVGLILALGLVFALSAWAGVMTWCYGANTNKQAWLRAAKAAIPTIIIFIGVFLTATGPTV
;
A
#
# COMPACT_ATOMS: atom_id res chain seq x y z
N MET A 1 -15.07 -8.52 16.08
CA MET A 1 -14.96 -8.60 14.60
C MET A 1 -14.46 -7.29 13.98
N TRP A 2 -14.92 -6.14 14.46
CA TRP A 2 -14.54 -4.80 13.98
C TRP A 2 -13.02 -4.53 13.93
N HIS A 3 -12.25 -4.97 14.94
CA HIS A 3 -10.80 -4.80 14.97
C HIS A 3 -10.06 -5.47 13.78
N LYS A 4 -10.56 -6.59 13.25
CA LYS A 4 -9.94 -7.29 12.11
C LYS A 4 -10.21 -6.53 10.82
N THR A 5 -11.44 -6.06 10.64
CA THR A 5 -11.85 -5.23 9.51
C THR A 5 -11.09 -3.90 9.51
N PHE A 6 -10.95 -3.26 10.67
CA PHE A 6 -10.23 -2.00 10.80
C PHE A 6 -8.74 -2.14 10.45
N ALA A 7 -8.09 -3.21 10.92
CA ALA A 7 -6.70 -3.50 10.58
C ALA A 7 -6.52 -3.73 9.06
N GLY A 8 -7.41 -4.50 8.44
CA GLY A 8 -7.40 -4.74 7.01
C GLY A 8 -7.69 -3.49 6.17
N MET A 9 -8.67 -2.68 6.59
CA MET A 9 -9.02 -1.42 5.95
C MET A 9 -7.83 -0.44 5.98
N LEU A 10 -7.24 -0.22 7.15
CA LEU A 10 -6.13 0.73 7.32
C LEU A 10 -4.90 0.30 6.53
N SER A 11 -4.49 -0.97 6.66
CA SER A 11 -3.32 -1.48 5.92
C SER A 11 -3.56 -1.53 4.42
N GLY A 12 -4.77 -1.91 3.99
CA GLY A 12 -5.16 -1.88 2.59
C GLY A 12 -5.07 -0.47 2.02
N LEU A 13 -5.56 0.56 2.73
CA LEU A 13 -5.51 1.96 2.28
C LEU A 13 -4.06 2.44 2.11
N ILE A 14 -3.19 2.08 3.07
CA ILE A 14 -1.76 2.39 2.99
C ILE A 14 -1.15 1.79 1.72
N VAL A 15 -1.41 0.50 1.45
CA VAL A 15 -0.90 -0.18 0.24
C VAL A 15 -1.48 0.45 -1.03
N MET A 16 -2.79 0.71 -1.05
CA MET A 16 -3.52 1.28 -2.18
C MET A 16 -2.95 2.64 -2.61
N ILE A 17 -2.58 3.50 -1.66
CA ILE A 17 -2.09 4.85 -1.93
C ILE A 17 -0.59 4.84 -2.21
N LEU A 18 0.19 4.14 -1.38
CA LEU A 18 1.64 4.24 -1.44
C LEU A 18 2.23 3.44 -2.61
N VAL A 19 1.66 2.30 -3.01
CA VAL A 19 2.24 1.51 -4.11
C VAL A 19 2.24 2.28 -5.45
N PRO A 20 1.12 2.86 -5.93
CA PRO A 20 1.14 3.70 -7.14
C PRO A 20 2.05 4.92 -6.98
N SER A 21 2.14 5.50 -5.77
CA SER A 21 3.00 6.65 -5.49
C SER A 21 4.48 6.28 -5.58
N ILE A 22 4.89 5.13 -5.03
CA ILE A 22 6.26 4.58 -5.15
C ILE A 22 6.62 4.44 -6.63
N ILE A 23 5.76 3.78 -7.41
CA ILE A 23 6.04 3.52 -8.83
C ILE A 23 6.10 4.84 -9.62
N SER A 24 5.23 5.80 -9.29
CA SER A 24 5.23 7.14 -9.90
C SER A 24 6.53 7.91 -9.62
N LEU A 25 7.08 7.77 -8.41
CA LEU A 25 8.37 8.37 -8.04
C LEU A 25 9.55 7.72 -8.76
N ILE A 26 9.49 6.41 -9.02
CA ILE A 26 10.54 5.68 -9.75
C ILE A 26 10.48 5.97 -11.26
N PHE A 27 9.29 6.19 -11.81
CA PHE A 27 9.07 6.38 -13.26
C PHE A 27 8.28 7.68 -13.55
N PRO A 28 8.88 8.86 -13.34
CA PRO A 28 8.20 10.15 -13.44
C PRO A 28 7.63 10.44 -14.84
N GLN A 29 8.25 9.90 -15.90
CA GLN A 29 7.79 10.08 -17.28
C GLN A 29 6.50 9.31 -17.61
N LEU A 30 6.07 8.38 -16.76
CA LEU A 30 4.88 7.53 -16.97
C LEU A 30 3.77 7.76 -15.94
N VAL A 31 3.83 8.85 -15.16
CA VAL A 31 2.91 9.10 -14.03
C VAL A 31 1.44 8.97 -14.44
N GLY A 32 1.03 9.54 -15.58
CA GLY A 32 -0.36 9.45 -16.06
C GLY A 32 -0.84 8.00 -16.25
N LEU A 33 0.00 7.15 -16.84
CA LEU A 33 -0.31 5.72 -17.03
C LEU A 33 -0.31 4.97 -15.69
N ILE A 34 0.66 5.24 -14.81
CA ILE A 34 0.79 4.57 -13.51
C ILE A 34 -0.40 4.88 -12.62
N LEU A 35 -0.86 6.13 -12.60
CA LEU A 35 -2.05 6.52 -11.82
C LEU A 35 -3.33 5.91 -12.41
N ALA A 36 -3.46 5.84 -13.75
CA ALA A 36 -4.60 5.19 -14.39
C ALA A 36 -4.66 3.68 -14.07
N LEU A 37 -3.53 2.97 -14.19
CA LEU A 37 -3.44 1.57 -13.80
C LEU A 37 -3.61 1.39 -12.29
N GLY A 38 -3.06 2.31 -11.49
CA GLY A 38 -3.23 2.37 -10.05
C GLY A 38 -4.70 2.43 -9.67
N LEU A 39 -5.52 3.28 -10.30
CA LEU A 39 -6.95 3.34 -10.03
C LEU A 39 -7.67 2.00 -10.27
N VAL A 40 -7.30 1.27 -11.33
CA VAL A 40 -7.90 -0.03 -11.66
C VAL A 40 -7.47 -1.12 -10.68
N PHE A 41 -6.17 -1.23 -10.39
CA PHE A 41 -5.63 -2.34 -9.61
C PHE A 41 -5.63 -2.08 -8.11
N ALA A 42 -5.58 -0.84 -7.66
CA ALA A 42 -5.39 -0.52 -6.25
C ALA A 42 -6.64 -0.88 -5.42
N LEU A 43 -7.85 -0.77 -5.98
CA LEU A 43 -9.07 -1.28 -5.32
C LEU A 43 -9.03 -2.80 -5.14
N SER A 44 -8.55 -3.54 -6.14
CA SER A 44 -8.41 -5.00 -6.06
C SER A 44 -7.35 -5.40 -5.03
N ALA A 45 -6.21 -4.70 -5.00
CA ALA A 45 -5.17 -4.89 -4.01
C ALA A 45 -5.67 -4.57 -2.59
N TRP A 46 -6.43 -3.48 -2.43
CA TRP A 46 -7.07 -3.10 -1.17
C TRP A 46 -8.01 -4.19 -0.66
N ALA A 47 -8.93 -4.68 -1.51
CA ALA A 47 -9.87 -5.74 -1.18
C ALA A 47 -9.14 -7.06 -0.82
N GLY A 48 -8.04 -7.37 -1.51
CA GLY A 48 -7.19 -8.52 -1.19
C GLY A 48 -6.56 -8.41 0.20
N VAL A 49 -5.98 -7.27 0.55
CA VAL A 49 -5.39 -7.03 1.89
C VAL A 49 -6.47 -7.06 2.98
N MET A 50 -7.64 -6.49 2.71
CA MET A 50 -8.77 -6.48 3.64
C MET A 50 -9.26 -7.90 3.94
N THR A 51 -9.52 -8.71 2.91
CA THR A 51 -9.99 -10.09 3.07
C THR A 51 -8.93 -10.98 3.73
N TRP A 52 -7.65 -10.76 3.43
CA TRP A 52 -6.54 -11.49 4.07
C TRP A 52 -6.41 -11.21 5.57
N CYS A 53 -6.60 -9.95 5.99
CA CYS A 53 -6.61 -9.59 7.40
C CYS A 53 -7.89 -10.06 8.11
N TYR A 54 -9.03 -10.03 7.40
CA TYR A 54 -10.31 -10.47 7.94
C TYR A 54 -10.32 -11.97 8.23
N GLY A 55 -9.75 -12.80 7.34
CA GLY A 55 -9.62 -14.25 7.50
C GLY A 55 -8.59 -14.71 8.54
N ALA A 56 -8.17 -13.85 9.47
CA ALA A 56 -7.28 -14.23 10.57
C ALA A 56 -8.06 -14.84 11.74
N ASN A 57 -7.51 -15.87 12.39
CA ASN A 57 -8.18 -16.55 13.49
C ASN A 57 -8.28 -15.66 14.73
N THR A 58 -7.24 -14.86 15.01
CA THR A 58 -7.18 -13.96 16.17
C THR A 58 -7.00 -12.50 15.77
N ASN A 59 -7.37 -11.58 16.66
CA ASN A 59 -7.20 -10.14 16.44
C ASN A 59 -5.72 -9.75 16.30
N LYS A 60 -4.84 -10.35 17.12
CA LYS A 60 -3.39 -10.12 17.05
C LYS A 60 -2.80 -10.55 15.70
N GLN A 61 -3.27 -11.70 15.17
CA GLN A 61 -2.83 -12.18 13.86
C GLN A 61 -3.30 -11.27 12.72
N ALA A 62 -4.51 -10.69 12.81
CA ALA A 62 -5.00 -9.72 11.83
C ALA A 62 -4.09 -8.48 11.77
N TRP A 63 -3.73 -7.93 12.92
CA TRP A 63 -2.80 -6.79 13.01
C TRP A 63 -1.39 -7.14 12.54
N LEU A 64 -0.91 -8.36 12.79
CA LEU A 64 0.37 -8.81 12.27
C LEU A 64 0.37 -8.92 10.74
N ARG A 65 -0.71 -9.43 10.13
CA ARG A 65 -0.88 -9.46 8.67
C ARG A 65 -0.96 -8.06 8.08
N ALA A 66 -1.73 -7.18 8.71
CA ALA A 66 -1.85 -5.76 8.34
C ALA A 66 -0.49 -5.05 8.40
N ALA A 67 0.28 -5.26 9.47
CA ALA A 67 1.62 -4.73 9.62
C ALA A 67 2.60 -5.28 8.56
N LYS A 68 2.53 -6.58 8.23
CA LYS A 68 3.34 -7.20 7.17
C LYS A 68 3.07 -6.60 5.78
N ALA A 69 1.89 -6.07 5.52
CA ALA A 69 1.60 -5.36 4.27
C ALA A 69 1.99 -3.87 4.36
N ALA A 70 1.58 -3.18 5.42
CA ALA A 70 1.75 -1.74 5.55
C ALA A 70 3.21 -1.32 5.83
N ILE A 71 3.91 -1.97 6.76
CA ILE A 71 5.25 -1.55 7.20
C ILE A 71 6.26 -1.61 6.06
N PRO A 72 6.41 -2.71 5.29
CA PRO A 72 7.34 -2.74 4.16
C PRO A 72 7.00 -1.68 3.13
N THR A 73 5.71 -1.47 2.85
CA THR A 73 5.26 -0.46 1.88
C THR A 73 5.65 0.95 2.33
N ILE A 74 5.46 1.28 3.61
CA ILE A 74 5.86 2.58 4.17
C ILE A 74 7.39 2.75 4.11
N ILE A 75 8.15 1.73 4.49
CA ILE A 75 9.62 1.78 4.46
C ILE A 75 10.13 2.00 3.03
N ILE A 76 9.59 1.25 2.06
CA ILE A 76 9.94 1.41 0.65
C ILE A 76 9.55 2.81 0.17
N PHE A 77 8.35 3.29 0.50
CA PHE A 77 7.94 4.65 0.13
C PHE A 77 8.87 5.71 0.69
N ILE A 78 9.23 5.66 1.97
CA ILE A 78 10.16 6.62 2.57
C ILE A 78 11.52 6.54 1.88
N GLY A 79 12.05 5.33 1.66
CA GLY A 79 13.33 5.14 0.98
C GLY A 79 13.32 5.70 -0.44
N VAL A 80 12.27 5.41 -1.20
CA VAL A 80 12.10 5.91 -2.58
C VAL A 80 11.87 7.42 -2.57
N PHE A 81 11.03 7.95 -1.69
CA PHE A 81 10.79 9.39 -1.60
C PHE A 81 12.07 10.18 -1.32
N LEU A 82 12.92 9.69 -0.42
CA LEU A 82 14.18 10.34 -0.07
C LEU A 82 15.27 10.20 -1.14
N THR A 83 15.17 9.20 -2.03
CA THR A 83 16.20 8.90 -3.05
C THR A 83 15.80 9.29 -4.46
N ALA A 84 14.50 9.31 -4.78
CA ALA A 84 13.96 9.71 -6.07
C ALA A 84 14.02 11.22 -6.28
N THR A 85 14.24 12.02 -5.22
CA THR A 85 14.56 13.45 -5.32
C THR A 85 16.07 13.70 -5.20
N GLY A 86 16.81 13.45 -6.28
CA GLY A 86 17.95 14.30 -6.60
C GLY A 86 17.46 15.42 -7.54
N PRO A 87 17.84 16.70 -7.36
CA PRO A 87 17.40 17.77 -8.25
C PRO A 87 17.88 17.47 -9.67
N THR A 88 16.95 17.13 -10.55
CA THR A 88 17.19 17.17 -11.99
C THR A 88 17.05 18.63 -12.40
N VAL A 89 18.21 19.27 -12.58
CA VAL A 89 18.50 20.55 -13.27
C VAL A 89 17.32 21.41 -13.71
#